data_AF-A0A327ZRV0-F1
#
_entry.id   AF-A0A327ZRV0-F1
#
_cell.length_a   1.000
_cell.length_b   1.000
_cell.length_c   1.000
_cell.angle_alpha   90.00
_cell.angle_beta   90.00
_cell.angle_gamma   90.00
#
_symmetry.space_group_name_H-M   'P 1'
#
loop_
_entity.id
_entity.type
_entity.pdbx_description
1 polymer ?
#
loop_
_entity_poly.entity_id
_entity_poly.type
_entity_poly.pdbx_seq_one_letter_code
_entity_poly.pdbx_strand_id
1 'polypeptide(L)'
;MDIFLAILRVVYVLIFFVAVFISLKFEMGEENKDERGQSISNKSYGLVFPLIPLGWFLIELYDQFISHLDYETYKLAIWFLITGLMILHASILTVLKRRY
;
A
#
# COMPACT_ATOMS: atom_id res chain seq x y z
N MET A 1 -20.77 -18.31 -1.97
CA MET A 1 -19.34 -17.94 -1.79
C MET A 1 -19.04 -16.62 -2.48
N ASP A 2 -19.58 -16.38 -3.68
CA ASP A 2 -19.22 -15.22 -4.52
C ASP A 2 -19.65 -13.87 -3.95
N ILE A 3 -20.83 -13.81 -3.33
CA ILE A 3 -21.32 -12.57 -2.67
C ILE A 3 -20.38 -12.16 -1.52
N PHE A 4 -19.91 -13.12 -0.74
CA PHE A 4 -19.00 -12.84 0.37
C PHE A 4 -17.64 -12.30 -0.12
N LEU A 5 -17.06 -12.93 -1.15
CA LEU A 5 -15.82 -12.45 -1.77
C LEU A 5 -15.99 -11.07 -2.42
N ALA A 6 -17.14 -10.81 -3.04
CA ALA A 6 -17.47 -9.50 -3.58
C ALA A 6 -17.52 -8.44 -2.48
N ILE A 7 -18.16 -8.73 -1.35
CA ILE A 7 -18.19 -7.83 -0.18
C ILE A 7 -16.76 -7.54 0.32
N LEU A 8 -15.91 -8.56 0.46
CA LEU A 8 -14.52 -8.37 0.90
C LEU A 8 -13.73 -7.47 -0.06
N ARG A 9 -13.90 -7.65 -1.38
CA ARG A 9 -13.26 -6.79 -2.40
C ARG A 9 -13.73 -5.35 -2.29
N VAL A 10 -15.03 -5.13 -2.11
CA VAL A 10 -15.59 -3.77 -1.92
C VAL A 10 -15.03 -3.14 -0.66
N VAL A 11 -15.03 -3.86 0.46
CA VAL A 11 -14.46 -3.37 1.73
C VAL A 11 -12.97 -3.04 1.57
N TYR A 12 -12.20 -3.89 0.90
CA TYR A 12 -10.80 -3.63 0.63
C TYR A 12 -10.59 -2.35 -0.19
N VAL A 13 -11.37 -2.15 -1.26
CA VAL A 13 -11.32 -0.93 -2.08
C VAL A 13 -11.66 0.32 -1.25
N LEU A 14 -12.64 0.24 -0.36
CA LEU A 14 -12.98 1.35 0.54
C LEU A 14 -11.82 1.68 1.49
N ILE A 15 -11.16 0.67 2.06
CA ILE A 15 -9.97 0.84 2.90
C ILE A 15 -8.85 1.52 2.10
N PHE A 16 -8.62 1.08 0.87
CA PHE A 16 -7.65 1.69 -0.03
C PHE A 16 -7.94 3.18 -0.27
N PHE A 17 -9.19 3.56 -0.55
CA PHE A 17 -9.54 4.99 -0.73
C PHE A 17 -9.35 5.80 0.55
N VAL A 18 -9.66 5.24 1.72
CA VAL A 18 -9.38 5.89 3.01
C VAL A 18 -7.87 6.11 3.19
N ALA A 19 -7.04 5.12 2.85
CA ALA A 19 -5.59 5.25 2.91
C ALA A 19 -5.08 6.34 1.97
N VAL A 20 -5.57 6.38 0.72
CA VAL A 20 -5.25 7.45 -0.24
C VAL A 20 -5.62 8.81 0.32
N PHE A 21 -6.82 8.95 0.88
CA PHE A 21 -7.27 10.21 1.48
C PHE A 21 -6.36 10.66 2.63
N ILE A 22 -5.99 9.74 3.54
CA ILE A 22 -5.08 10.03 4.66
C ILE A 22 -3.72 10.50 4.15
N SER A 23 -3.14 9.77 3.21
CA SER A 23 -1.82 10.12 2.65
C SER A 23 -1.85 11.44 1.91
N LEU A 24 -2.82 11.68 1.02
CA LEU A 24 -2.91 12.96 0.29
C LEU A 24 -3.16 14.13 1.25
N LYS A 25 -4.04 13.97 2.23
CA LYS A 25 -4.30 15.00 3.25
C LYS A 25 -3.02 15.36 4.02
N PHE A 26 -2.19 14.37 4.34
CA PHE A 26 -0.92 14.60 5.02
C PHE A 26 0.09 15.27 4.08
N GLU A 27 0.38 14.65 2.94
CA GLU A 27 1.41 15.10 2.00
C GLU A 27 1.17 16.51 1.46
N MET A 28 -0.09 16.86 1.19
CA MET A 28 -0.48 18.18 0.67
C MET A 28 -0.81 19.18 1.78
N GLY A 29 -0.96 18.71 3.02
CA GLY A 29 -1.31 19.54 4.17
C GLY A 29 -0.15 20.42 4.64
N GLU A 30 -0.45 21.44 5.44
CA GLU A 30 0.58 22.26 6.08
C GLU A 30 1.47 21.44 7.02
N GLU A 31 0.95 20.34 7.55
CA GLU A 31 1.65 19.40 8.42
C GLU A 31 2.87 18.73 7.75
N ASN A 32 2.94 18.66 6.42
CA ASN A 32 4.11 18.13 5.71
C ASN A 32 5.09 19.22 5.25
N LYS A 33 4.75 20.50 5.47
CA LYS A 33 5.59 21.63 5.04
C LYS A 33 6.67 21.98 6.06
N ASP A 34 6.56 21.48 7.28
CA ASP A 34 7.60 21.61 8.31
C ASP A 34 8.65 20.48 8.21
N GLU A 35 9.81 20.68 8.84
CA GLU A 35 10.91 19.69 8.81
C GLU A 35 10.49 18.36 9.43
N ARG A 36 9.60 18.42 10.43
CA ARG A 36 9.05 17.25 11.13
C ARG A 36 8.20 16.41 10.19
N GLY A 37 7.26 17.02 9.48
CA GLY A 37 6.37 16.39 8.53
C GLY A 37 7.13 15.74 7.38
N GLN A 38 8.10 16.48 6.81
CA GLN A 38 8.99 15.93 5.79
C GLN A 38 9.79 14.73 6.31
N SER A 39 10.28 14.78 7.55
CA SER A 39 10.97 13.64 8.18
C SER A 39 10.05 12.42 8.31
N ILE A 40 8.79 12.61 8.71
CA ILE A 40 7.78 11.55 8.80
C ILE A 40 7.49 10.96 7.40
N SER A 41 7.26 11.81 6.40
CA SER A 41 7.02 11.39 5.02
C SER A 41 8.19 10.57 4.48
N ASN A 42 9.41 11.11 4.57
CA ASN A 42 10.63 10.44 4.11
C ASN A 42 10.86 9.09 4.81
N LYS A 43 10.57 9.00 6.11
CA LYS A 43 10.68 7.74 6.85
C LYS A 43 9.64 6.72 6.41
N SER A 44 8.41 7.18 6.13
CA SER A 44 7.35 6.33 5.59
C SER A 44 7.72 5.80 4.21
N TYR A 45 8.15 6.67 3.29
CA TYR A 45 8.61 6.26 1.95
C TYR A 45 9.84 5.35 2.01
N GLY A 46 10.81 5.65 2.89
CA GLY A 46 12.00 4.84 3.06
C GLY A 46 11.70 3.41 3.51
N LEU A 47 10.58 3.18 4.20
CA LEU A 47 10.11 1.84 4.57
C LEU A 47 9.32 1.17 3.44
N VAL A 48 8.44 1.90 2.75
CA VAL A 48 7.49 1.33 1.78
C VAL A 48 8.12 1.11 0.41
N PHE A 49 8.96 2.05 -0.05
CA PHE A 49 9.55 2.01 -1.39
C PHE A 49 10.36 0.73 -1.67
N PRO A 50 11.22 0.24 -0.75
CA PRO A 50 11.93 -1.03 -0.95
C PRO A 50 11.02 -2.26 -1.04
N LEU A 51 9.81 -2.18 -0.48
CA LEU A 51 8.85 -3.29 -0.52
C LEU A 51 8.19 -3.47 -1.89
N ILE A 52 8.23 -2.44 -2.76
CA ILE A 52 7.71 -2.56 -4.13
C ILE A 52 8.51 -3.60 -4.93
N PRO A 53 9.83 -3.44 -5.16
CA PRO A 53 10.59 -4.44 -5.90
C PRO A 53 10.67 -5.77 -5.15
N LEU A 54 10.67 -5.78 -3.81
CA LEU A 54 10.65 -7.02 -3.03
C LEU A 54 9.35 -7.81 -3.24
N GLY A 55 8.19 -7.15 -3.14
CA GLY A 55 6.89 -7.80 -3.33
C GLY A 55 6.71 -8.26 -4.78
N TRP A 56 7.17 -7.47 -5.75
CA TRP A 56 7.19 -7.89 -7.15
C TRP A 56 8.08 -9.13 -7.35
N PHE A 57 9.30 -9.11 -6.82
CA PHE A 57 10.22 -10.26 -6.89
C PHE A 57 9.62 -11.54 -6.30
N LEU A 58 8.87 -11.43 -5.20
CA LEU A 58 8.17 -12.58 -4.62
C LEU A 58 7.06 -13.13 -5.53
N ILE A 59 6.35 -12.26 -6.26
CA ILE A 59 5.36 -12.68 -7.27
C ILE A 59 6.05 -13.44 -8.41
N GLU A 60 7.18 -12.93 -8.90
CA GLU A 60 7.96 -13.57 -9.96
C GLU A 60 8.52 -14.94 -9.52
N LEU A 61 9.04 -15.03 -8.29
CA LEU A 61 9.49 -16.32 -7.75
C LEU A 61 8.34 -17.33 -7.63
N TYR A 62 7.15 -16.88 -7.25
CA TYR A 62 5.97 -17.75 -7.18
C TYR A 62 5.59 -18.27 -8.56
N ASP A 63 5.50 -17.38 -9.56
CA ASP A 63 5.15 -17.73 -10.94
C ASP A 63 6.15 -18.75 -11.54
N GLN A 64 7.44 -18.53 -11.31
CA GLN A 64 8.50 -19.35 -11.89
C GLN A 64 8.71 -20.70 -11.19
N PHE A 65 8.58 -20.75 -9.87
CA PHE A 65 9.01 -21.92 -9.09
C PHE A 65 7.89 -22.68 -8.38
N ILE A 66 6.70 -22.09 -8.22
CA ILE A 66 5.59 -22.71 -7.48
C ILE A 66 4.43 -23.04 -8.42
N SER A 67 3.85 -22.04 -9.06
CA SER A 67 2.72 -22.23 -9.98
C SER A 67 2.59 -21.04 -10.92
N HIS A 68 2.47 -21.33 -12.21
CA HIS A 68 2.29 -20.30 -13.22
C HIS A 68 1.01 -19.49 -12.96
N LEU A 69 1.16 -18.18 -12.90
CA LEU A 69 0.10 -17.20 -12.77
C LEU A 69 -0.38 -16.79 -14.16
N ASP A 70 -1.66 -17.03 -14.43
CA ASP A 70 -2.27 -16.42 -15.61
C ASP A 70 -2.31 -14.89 -15.49
N TYR A 71 -2.56 -14.23 -16.62
CA TYR A 71 -2.52 -12.78 -16.68
C TYR A 71 -3.47 -12.09 -15.68
N GLU A 72 -4.68 -12.61 -15.50
CA GLU A 72 -5.66 -11.99 -14.58
C GLU A 72 -5.25 -12.18 -13.12
N THR A 73 -4.67 -13.32 -12.77
CA THR A 73 -4.15 -13.57 -11.42
C THR A 73 -2.92 -12.71 -11.13
N TYR A 74 -2.00 -12.60 -12.10
CA TYR A 74 -0.83 -11.73 -11.98
C TYR A 74 -1.24 -10.25 -11.81
N LYS A 75 -2.15 -9.77 -12.67
CA LYS A 75 -2.70 -8.41 -12.60
C LYS A 75 -3.36 -8.13 -11.25
N LEU A 76 -4.11 -9.11 -10.72
CA LEU A 76 -4.70 -9.01 -9.38
C LEU A 76 -3.63 -8.95 -8.28
N ALA A 77 -2.57 -9.77 -8.38
CA ALA A 77 -1.46 -9.75 -7.41
C ALA A 77 -0.72 -8.41 -7.41
N ILE A 78 -0.42 -7.85 -8.58
CA ILE A 78 0.17 -6.50 -8.72
C ILE A 78 -0.76 -5.43 -8.16
N TRP A 79 -2.06 -5.54 -8.42
CA TRP A 79 -3.04 -4.61 -7.87
C TRP A 79 -3.05 -4.64 -6.33
N PHE A 80 -3.04 -5.83 -5.73
CA PHE A 80 -2.92 -5.99 -4.26
C PHE A 80 -1.58 -5.49 -3.72
N LEU A 81 -0.48 -5.72 -4.43
CA LEU A 81 0.84 -5.20 -4.05
C LEU A 81 0.82 -3.67 -3.95
N ILE A 82 0.39 -2.99 -5.02
CA ILE A 82 0.40 -1.53 -5.08
C ILE A 82 -0.55 -0.92 -4.06
N THR A 83 -1.81 -1.40 -4.04
CA THR A 83 -2.83 -0.86 -3.12
C THR A 83 -2.54 -1.20 -1.66
N GLY A 84 -1.99 -2.39 -1.39
CA GLY A 84 -1.58 -2.82 -0.06
C GLY A 84 -0.42 -1.99 0.48
N LEU A 85 0.57 -1.68 -0.36
CA LEU A 85 1.67 -0.78 0.01
C LEU A 85 1.18 0.64 0.26
N MET A 86 0.16 1.12 -0.45
CA MET A 86 -0.47 2.41 -0.16
C MET A 86 -1.17 2.41 1.21
N ILE A 87 -1.89 1.33 1.54
CA ILE A 87 -2.53 1.16 2.86
C ILE A 87 -1.47 1.12 3.97
N LEU A 88 -0.37 0.40 3.74
CA LEU A 88 0.76 0.35 4.65
C LEU A 88 1.39 1.73 4.85
N HIS A 89 1.61 2.47 3.77
CA HIS A 89 2.14 3.84 3.80
C HIS A 89 1.27 4.76 4.66
N ALA A 90 -0.06 4.78 4.43
CA ALA A 90 -1.00 5.57 5.24
C ALA A 90 -1.02 5.14 6.72
N SER A 91 -0.87 3.84 6.98
CA SER A 91 -0.81 3.29 8.34
C SER A 91 0.47 3.75 9.06
N ILE A 92 1.62 3.67 8.38
CA ILE A 92 2.92 4.14 8.91
C ILE A 92 2.86 5.64 9.19
N LEU A 93 2.34 6.45 8.26
CA LEU A 93 2.13 7.88 8.48
C LEU A 93 1.31 8.12 9.75
N THR A 94 0.17 7.43 9.90
CA THR A 94 -0.71 7.58 11.07
C THR A 94 -0.01 7.23 12.39
N VAL A 95 0.84 6.20 12.39
CA VAL A 95 1.61 5.79 13.58
C VAL A 95 2.73 6.80 13.88
N LEU A 96 3.50 7.21 12.87
CA LEU A 96 4.60 8.18 13.04
C LEU A 96 4.07 9.53 13.53
N LYS A 97 2.94 9.99 13.01
CA LYS A 97 2.27 11.22 13.45
C LYS A 97 1.89 11.23 14.93
N ARG A 98 1.58 10.07 15.52
CA ARG A 98 1.26 9.94 16.94
C ARG A 98 2.48 9.87 17.84
N ARG A 99 3.62 9.45 17.28
CA ARG A 99 4.85 9.17 18.03
C ARG A 99 5.76 10.39 18.13
N TYR A 100 5.84 11.16 17.05
CA TYR A 100 6.50 12.46 17.03
C TYR A 100 5.49 13.53 17.41
#